data_AF-A0A6L4AYX7-F1
#
_entry.id   AF-A0A6L4AYX7-F1
#
_cell.length_a   1.000
_cell.length_b   1.000
_cell.length_c   1.000
_cell.angle_alpha   90.00
_cell.angle_beta   90.00
_cell.angle_gamma   90.00
#
_symmetry.space_group_name_H-M   'P 1'
#
loop_
_entity.id
_entity.type
_entity.pdbx_description
1 polymer ?
#
loop_
_entity_poly.entity_id
_entity_poly.type
_entity_poly.pdbx_seq_one_letter_code
_entity_poly.pdbx_strand_id
1 'polypeptide(L)'
;MSPIKETIAGGRYGCGVETAGSATPELSADLSVGGFLRACPAGAGVFLAHRMACVGCPLAEFETLADAAREYHLSLADFLAELAAVPAAPPPAATDSSGRQ
;
A
#
# COMPACT_ATOMS: atom_id res chain seq x y z
N MET A 1 19.96 2.96 -48.89
CA MET A 1 18.66 3.58 -48.57
C MET A 1 17.76 2.52 -47.97
N SER A 2 17.94 2.23 -46.68
CA SER A 2 17.04 1.36 -45.90
C SER A 2 16.43 2.22 -44.81
N PRO A 3 15.10 2.29 -44.67
CA PRO A 3 14.50 2.98 -43.55
C PRO A 3 14.49 2.07 -42.32
N ILE A 4 15.36 2.42 -41.38
CA ILE A 4 15.13 2.30 -39.94
C ILE A 4 13.93 3.18 -39.54
N LYS A 5 12.92 2.60 -38.91
CA LYS A 5 12.07 3.21 -37.86
C LYS A 5 11.13 2.12 -37.29
N GLU A 6 11.45 1.52 -36.15
CA GLU A 6 11.18 1.99 -34.78
C GLU A 6 9.85 1.44 -34.23
N THR A 7 9.76 1.43 -32.89
CA THR A 7 8.58 1.23 -32.05
C THR A 7 8.17 -0.26 -31.87
N ILE A 8 8.14 -0.88 -30.68
CA ILE A 8 7.93 -0.38 -29.32
C ILE A 8 8.66 -1.29 -28.31
N ALA A 9 9.34 -0.64 -27.37
CA ALA A 9 9.74 -1.19 -26.08
C ALA A 9 8.50 -1.44 -25.21
N GLY A 10 8.39 -2.65 -24.65
CA GLY A 10 7.37 -3.03 -23.69
C GLY A 10 7.64 -4.47 -23.31
N GLY A 11 8.65 -4.71 -22.49
CA GLY A 11 8.51 -4.47 -21.07
C GLY A 11 8.57 -5.86 -20.48
N ARG A 12 9.78 -6.26 -20.09
CA ARG A 12 10.00 -7.42 -19.23
C ARG A 12 9.41 -7.07 -17.87
N TYR A 13 8.10 -7.07 -17.76
CA TYR A 13 7.46 -7.34 -16.48
C TYR A 13 7.51 -8.86 -16.34
N GLY A 14 8.71 -9.34 -16.03
CA GLY A 14 8.83 -10.60 -15.32
C GLY A 14 7.98 -10.41 -14.08
N CYS A 15 6.82 -11.05 -14.04
CA CYS A 15 6.09 -11.25 -12.81
C CYS A 15 6.83 -12.34 -12.03
N GLY A 16 8.06 -12.00 -11.63
CA GLY A 16 8.73 -12.59 -10.49
C GLY A 16 8.23 -11.84 -9.27
N VAL A 17 7.20 -12.37 -8.64
CA VAL A 17 6.98 -12.21 -7.21
C VAL A 17 6.96 -13.62 -6.65
N GLU A 18 8.17 -14.16 -6.58
CA GLU A 18 8.49 -15.41 -5.91
C GLU A 18 8.50 -15.14 -4.39
N THR A 19 7.61 -15.83 -3.67
CA THR A 19 7.72 -16.30 -2.27
C THR A 19 8.18 -15.35 -1.16
N ALA A 20 7.32 -15.12 -0.15
CA ALA A 20 7.65 -15.36 1.26
C ALA A 20 6.41 -15.30 2.20
N GLY A 21 5.57 -16.34 2.16
CA GLY A 21 4.66 -16.62 3.26
C GLY A 21 5.44 -17.12 4.49
N SER A 22 5.54 -16.29 5.53
CA SER A 22 5.95 -16.69 6.88
C SER A 22 4.80 -16.39 7.84
N ALA A 23 4.32 -17.45 8.48
CA ALA A 23 3.05 -17.52 9.18
C ALA A 23 3.09 -16.90 10.58
N THR A 24 2.16 -15.98 10.82
CA THR A 24 1.57 -15.65 12.13
C THR A 24 0.17 -15.09 11.80
N PRO A 25 -0.86 -15.22 12.66
CA PRO A 25 -2.20 -14.63 12.43
C PRO A 25 -2.21 -13.08 12.44
N GLU A 26 -1.07 -12.49 12.12
CA GLU A 26 -0.67 -11.09 12.07
C GLU A 26 -0.79 -10.59 10.62
N LEU A 27 -1.07 -9.30 10.46
CA LEU A 27 -1.17 -8.63 9.16
C LEU A 27 -0.04 -9.06 8.20
N SER A 28 -0.41 -9.52 7.00
CA SER A 28 0.57 -9.92 6.00
C SER A 28 1.36 -8.69 5.51
N ALA A 29 2.68 -8.78 5.52
CA ALA A 29 3.56 -7.74 5.01
C ALA A 29 3.41 -7.50 3.49
N ASP A 30 2.93 -8.52 2.76
CA ASP A 30 2.64 -8.45 1.32
C ASP A 30 1.32 -7.77 1.00
N LEU A 31 0.49 -7.48 2.02
CA LEU A 31 -0.76 -6.75 1.84
C LEU A 31 -0.43 -5.33 1.36
N SER A 32 -1.16 -4.84 0.36
CA SER A 32 -0.97 -3.46 -0.07
C SER A 32 -1.57 -2.48 0.93
N VAL A 33 -0.93 -1.31 1.05
CA VAL A 33 -1.37 -0.20 1.90
C VAL A 33 -2.81 0.18 1.57
N GLY A 34 -3.14 0.32 0.28
CA GLY A 34 -4.49 0.61 -0.19
C GLY A 34 -5.50 -0.51 0.12
N GLY A 35 -5.07 -1.77 -0.03
CA GLY A 35 -5.89 -2.93 0.34
C GLY A 35 -6.23 -2.95 1.84
N PHE A 36 -5.24 -2.67 2.69
CA PHE A 36 -5.43 -2.55 4.14
C PHE A 36 -6.34 -1.38 4.49
N LEU A 37 -6.08 -0.17 3.98
CA LEU A 37 -6.87 1.03 4.29
C LEU A 37 -8.33 0.92 3.83
N ARG A 38 -8.59 0.16 2.76
CA ARG A 38 -9.95 -0.12 2.29
C ARG A 38 -10.72 -1.05 3.22
N ALA A 39 -10.02 -1.98 3.89
CA ALA A 39 -10.61 -2.85 4.91
C ALA A 39 -10.68 -2.17 6.29
N CYS A 40 -9.70 -1.33 6.62
CA CYS A 40 -9.58 -0.63 7.89
C CYS A 40 -9.14 0.83 7.68
N PRO A 41 -10.08 1.74 7.40
CA PRO A 41 -9.76 3.17 7.19
C PRO A 41 -9.25 3.84 8.47
N ALA A 42 -9.59 3.32 9.65
CA ALA A 42 -9.02 3.79 10.93
C ALA A 42 -7.49 3.62 10.99
N GLY A 43 -6.95 2.66 10.25
CA GLY A 43 -5.51 2.44 10.14
C GLY A 43 -4.75 3.60 9.52
N ALA A 44 -5.40 4.48 8.74
CA ALA A 44 -4.79 5.66 8.12
C ALA A 44 -4.10 6.57 9.15
N GLY A 45 -4.60 6.61 10.39
CA GLY A 45 -4.00 7.38 11.48
C GLY A 45 -2.57 6.94 11.82
N VAL A 46 -2.27 5.64 11.73
CA VAL A 46 -0.92 5.09 11.99
C VAL A 46 0.05 5.58 10.92
N PHE A 47 -0.33 5.50 9.65
CA PHE A 47 0.47 6.02 8.54
C PHE A 47 0.72 7.52 8.66
N LEU A 48 -0.29 8.31 9.04
CA LEU A 48 -0.16 9.75 9.26
C LEU A 48 0.76 10.08 10.45
N ALA A 49 0.73 9.29 11.52
CA ALA A 49 1.62 9.45 12.67
C ALA A 49 3.10 9.26 12.26
N HIS A 50 3.36 8.31 11.37
CA HIS A 50 4.68 8.07 10.77
C HIS A 50 5.02 9.05 9.61
N ARG A 51 4.18 10.07 9.36
CA ARG A 51 4.31 11.06 8.27
C ARG A 51 4.41 10.44 6.88
N MET A 52 3.76 9.30 6.66
CA MET A 52 3.68 8.67 5.35
C MET A 52 2.70 9.41 4.44
N ALA A 53 3.19 9.86 3.28
CA ALA A 53 2.39 10.60 2.30
C ALA A 53 1.47 9.71 1.44
N CYS A 54 1.62 8.38 1.55
CA CYS A 54 1.03 7.43 0.60
C CYS A 54 -0.49 7.23 0.76
N VAL A 55 -1.10 7.60 1.89
CA VAL A 55 -2.51 7.28 2.25
C VAL A 55 -3.59 7.86 1.32
N GLY A 56 -3.25 8.78 0.41
CA GLY A 56 -4.18 9.38 -0.56
C GLY A 56 -3.75 9.26 -2.03
N CYS A 57 -2.67 8.54 -2.31
CA CYS A 57 -2.15 8.37 -3.67
C CYS A 57 -2.63 7.02 -4.24
N PRO A 58 -3.05 6.93 -5.52
CA PRO A 58 -3.40 5.65 -6.14
C PRO A 58 -2.25 4.64 -6.13
N LEU A 59 -1.00 5.09 -5.95
CA LEU A 59 0.16 4.22 -5.83
C LEU A 59 0.09 3.32 -4.59
N ALA A 60 -0.61 3.73 -3.53
CA ALA A 60 -0.73 2.95 -2.30
C ALA A 60 -1.45 1.61 -2.51
N GLU A 61 -2.27 1.46 -3.56
CA GLU A 61 -2.88 0.18 -3.91
C GLU A 61 -1.86 -0.88 -4.34
N PHE A 62 -0.67 -0.43 -4.77
CA PHE A 62 0.43 -1.26 -5.24
C PHE A 62 1.59 -1.34 -4.24
N GLU A 63 1.71 -0.36 -3.35
CA GLU A 63 2.74 -0.33 -2.31
C GLU A 63 2.40 -1.32 -1.19
N THR A 64 3.29 -2.25 -0.89
CA THR A 64 3.10 -3.23 0.20
C THR A 64 3.42 -2.63 1.56
N LEU A 65 2.86 -3.19 2.65
CA LEU A 65 3.24 -2.80 4.01
C LEU A 65 4.75 -2.99 4.26
N ALA A 66 5.35 -4.03 3.67
CA ALA A 66 6.79 -4.27 3.71
C ALA A 66 7.59 -3.15 3.03
N ASP A 67 7.18 -2.75 1.82
CA ASP A 67 7.87 -1.69 1.07
C ASP A 67 7.72 -0.34 1.75
N ALA A 68 6.52 -0.01 2.25
CA ALA A 68 6.28 1.22 3.01
C ALA A 68 7.14 1.26 4.29
N ALA A 69 7.20 0.16 5.06
CA ALA A 69 8.07 0.11 6.23
C ALA A 69 9.55 0.30 5.86
N ARG A 70 10.00 -0.30 4.75
CA ARG A 70 11.40 -0.21 4.30
C ARG A 70 11.77 1.19 3.80
N GLU A 71 10.90 1.82 3.01
CA GLU A 71 11.10 3.18 2.45
C GLU A 71 11.18 4.23 3.56
N TYR A 72 10.35 4.09 4.60
CA TYR A 72 10.33 5.00 5.75
C TYR A 72 11.23 4.55 6.91
N HIS A 73 12.05 3.52 6.71
CA HIS A 73 13.00 2.97 7.69
C HIS A 73 12.38 2.56 9.03
N LEU A 74 11.16 2.02 8.98
CA LEU A 74 10.45 1.48 10.12
C LEU A 74 10.76 -0.01 10.32
N SER A 75 10.64 -0.45 11.58
CA SER A 75 10.62 -1.87 11.92
C SER A 75 9.30 -2.47 11.42
N LEU A 76 9.40 -3.42 10.48
CA LEU A 76 8.23 -4.10 9.92
C LEU A 76 7.38 -4.75 11.01
N ALA A 77 8.02 -5.40 11.98
CA ALA A 77 7.31 -6.07 13.08
C ALA A 77 6.54 -5.08 13.96
N ASP A 78 7.18 -3.97 14.36
CA ASP A 78 6.53 -2.95 15.20
C ASP A 78 5.39 -2.28 14.43
N PHE A 79 5.61 -1.99 13.14
CA PHE A 79 4.61 -1.39 12.28
C PHE A 79 3.37 -2.28 12.10
N LEU A 80 3.56 -3.58 11.83
CA LEU A 80 2.45 -4.53 11.73
C LEU A 80 1.71 -4.70 13.05
N ALA A 81 2.43 -4.67 14.18
CA ALA A 81 1.81 -4.72 15.51
C ALA A 81 0.97 -3.47 15.80
N GLU A 82 1.46 -2.28 15.44
CA GLU A 82 0.69 -1.02 15.53
C GLU A 82 -0.60 -1.10 14.70
N LEU A 83 -0.51 -1.61 13.46
CA LEU A 83 -1.67 -1.77 12.59
C LEU A 83 -2.66 -2.83 13.09
N ALA A 84 -2.18 -3.93 13.64
CA ALA A 84 -3.02 -4.99 14.21
C ALA A 84 -3.74 -4.53 15.49
N ALA A 85 -3.16 -3.59 16.23
CA ALA A 85 -3.78 -2.98 17.40
C ALA A 85 -4.92 -2.03 17.05
N VAL A 86 -5.00 -1.54 15.80
CA VAL A 86 -6.10 -0.69 15.35
C VAL A 86 -7.36 -1.55 15.19
N PRO A 87 -8.42 -1.31 15.96
CA PRO A 87 -9.68 -2.01 15.73
C PRO A 87 -10.20 -1.63 14.35
N ALA A 88 -10.73 -2.61 13.62
CA ALA A 88 -11.53 -2.37 12.42
C ALA A 88 -12.82 -1.64 12.84
N ALA A 89 -12.72 -0.34 13.08
CA ALA A 89 -13.86 0.51 13.34
C ALA A 89 -14.71 0.55 12.06
N PRO A 90 -16.04 0.53 12.17
CA PRO A 90 -16.90 0.70 11.01
C PRO A 90 -16.51 2.02 10.33
N PRO A 91 -16.44 2.05 8.99
CA PRO A 91 -15.97 3.21 8.25
C PRO A 91 -16.76 4.44 8.72
N PRO A 92 -16.10 5.58 9.04
CA PRO A 92 -16.82 6.82 9.23
C PRO A 92 -17.58 7.07 7.95
N ALA A 93 -18.91 7.11 8.06
CA ALA A 93 -19.84 7.29 6.97
C ALA A 93 -19.26 8.33 6.02
N ALA A 94 -19.06 7.91 4.77
CA ALA A 94 -18.61 8.75 3.69
C ALA A 94 -19.41 10.06 3.73
N THR A 95 -18.78 11.12 4.21
CA THR A 95 -19.19 12.46 3.81
C THR A 95 -18.73 12.58 2.37
N ASP A 96 -19.59 12.08 1.50
CA ASP A 96 -19.74 12.51 0.12
C ASP A 96 -19.30 13.96 0.02
N SER A 97 -18.13 14.18 -0.59
CA SER A 97 -17.71 15.51 -1.02
C SER A 97 -18.47 15.85 -2.30
N SER A 98 -19.79 15.78 -2.26
CA SER A 98 -20.65 16.45 -3.22
C SER A 98 -20.68 17.91 -2.83
N GLY A 99 -19.99 18.72 -3.65
CA GLY A 99 -20.16 20.15 -3.66
C GLY A 99 -18.88 20.97 -3.46
N ARG A 100 -18.01 21.02 -4.48
CA ARG A 100 -17.48 22.32 -4.92
C ARG A 100 -16.92 22.29 -6.35
N GLN A 101 -17.68 22.95 -7.22
CA GLN A 101 -17.35 23.71 -8.44
C GLN A 101 -16.04 23.42 -9.16
#